data_AF-A0A8I6WV89-F1
#
_entry.id   AF-A0A8I6WV89-F1
#
_cell.length_a   1.000
_cell.length_b   1.000
_cell.length_c   1.000
_cell.angle_alpha   90.00
_cell.angle_beta   90.00
_cell.angle_gamma   90.00
#
_symmetry.space_group_name_H-M   'P 1'
#
loop_
_entity.id
_entity.type
_entity.pdbx_description
1 polymer ?
#
loop_
_entity_poly.entity_id
_entity_poly.type
_entity_poly.pdbx_seq_one_letter_code
_entity_poly.pdbx_strand_id
1 'polypeptide(L)'
;MKRKTTGTTDLRAFMERAAPKKRKPEPVSVTPSSNESEMQLVIFQGQSGNGTETAPPEPERAPSTEAPIREDDDENSMAQDESVPSDDDSDDGIYDIEPDPGLRTPISSYDVNDQDSVRRAYIALGRCQPKMQKKDFPQHGCGGKRRFQPHWFDEYKWLEYSVDKDVVYCFVCYLFKDSTKFPGGDSFVIGGFRNWNMKVRFRKHAGEVNSAHSEAEEKYNLFIKPKASIREAISSITKQYKAQYLARLKWSLECIKFILHQGLAFRGHDEGKDSKNKGNFRELLQWLAGNFEQVNKVVLGNAPQNCQMIDHKIQKQLIGSCAHETTKFVIQELGDECFAILADESSDAYQQEQLALCL
;
A
#
# COMPACT_ATOMS: atom_id res chain seq x y z
N MET A 1 5.83 -19.96 -71.40
CA MET A 1 5.48 -18.54 -71.62
C MET A 1 6.59 -17.66 -71.05
N LYS A 2 6.83 -16.52 -71.71
CA LYS A 2 8.07 -15.72 -71.72
C LYS A 2 8.46 -15.11 -70.37
N ARG A 3 9.78 -15.13 -70.07
CA ARG A 3 10.45 -14.24 -69.11
C ARG A 3 10.25 -12.77 -69.53
N LYS A 4 9.93 -11.88 -68.59
CA LYS A 4 10.04 -10.43 -68.75
C LYS A 4 11.00 -9.89 -67.68
N THR A 5 12.17 -9.49 -68.15
CA THR A 5 13.17 -8.67 -67.48
C THR A 5 12.70 -7.22 -67.44
N THR A 6 12.70 -6.62 -66.25
CA THR A 6 12.61 -5.17 -66.00
C THR A 6 13.52 -4.94 -64.79
N GLY A 7 14.71 -4.37 -64.92
CA GLY A 7 14.94 -2.97 -65.28
C GLY A 7 15.24 -2.23 -63.98
N THR A 8 16.50 -2.31 -63.52
CA THR A 8 17.01 -1.64 -62.32
C THR A 8 16.94 -0.13 -62.52
N THR A 9 16.08 0.55 -61.76
CA THR A 9 16.05 2.01 -61.68
C THR A 9 17.24 2.51 -60.88
N ASP A 10 18.14 3.23 -61.54
CA ASP A 10 19.29 3.89 -60.92
C ASP A 10 18.83 5.09 -60.09
N LEU A 11 18.84 4.91 -58.77
CA LEU A 11 18.44 5.92 -57.76
C LEU A 11 19.30 7.19 -57.82
N ARG A 12 20.51 7.13 -58.42
CA ARG A 12 21.41 8.27 -58.51
C ARG A 12 20.92 9.32 -59.52
N ALA A 13 20.35 8.88 -60.63
CA ALA A 13 19.78 9.76 -61.66
C ALA A 13 18.47 10.45 -61.21
N PHE A 14 17.76 9.87 -60.24
CA PHE A 14 16.55 10.47 -59.67
C PHE A 14 16.89 11.62 -58.70
N MET A 15 17.96 11.48 -57.90
CA MET A 15 18.35 12.50 -56.93
C MET A 15 18.99 13.74 -57.57
N GLU A 16 19.70 13.61 -58.69
CA GLU A 16 20.28 14.76 -59.40
C GLU A 16 19.22 15.67 -60.06
N ARG A 17 18.02 15.14 -60.35
CA ARG A 17 16.93 15.90 -60.97
C ARG A 17 16.10 16.71 -59.96
N ALA A 18 16.29 16.50 -58.66
CA ALA A 18 15.55 17.14 -57.57
C ALA A 18 16.34 18.25 -56.85
N ALA A 19 17.52 18.64 -57.35
CA ALA A 19 18.28 19.74 -56.76
C ALA A 19 17.72 21.12 -57.21
N PRO A 20 17.43 22.06 -56.29
CA PRO A 20 16.96 23.40 -56.65
C PRO A 20 18.07 24.21 -57.33
N LYS A 21 17.73 24.86 -58.45
CA LYS A 21 18.63 25.79 -59.15
C LYS A 21 18.98 26.97 -58.24
N LYS A 22 20.26 27.12 -57.89
CA LYS A 22 20.80 28.29 -57.17
C LYS A 22 20.53 29.56 -58.00
N ARG A 23 19.70 30.48 -57.47
CA ARG A 23 19.67 31.89 -57.93
C ARG A 23 20.96 32.58 -57.46
N LYS A 24 21.60 33.36 -58.35
CA LYS A 24 22.69 34.27 -57.96
C LYS A 24 22.12 35.41 -57.09
N PRO A 25 22.78 35.82 -56.00
CA PRO A 25 22.35 36.99 -55.23
C PRO A 25 22.80 38.28 -55.90
N GLU A 26 21.91 39.27 -55.95
CA GLU A 26 22.21 40.68 -56.23
C GLU A 26 22.86 41.32 -54.99
N PRO A 27 23.74 42.34 -55.15
CA PRO A 27 24.42 42.94 -54.01
C PRO A 27 23.49 43.92 -53.29
N VAL A 28 23.03 43.56 -52.10
CA VAL A 28 22.43 44.50 -51.14
C VAL A 28 23.51 44.85 -50.13
N SER A 29 23.90 46.13 -50.10
CA SER A 29 24.77 46.68 -49.06
C SER A 29 24.03 46.72 -47.72
N VAL A 30 24.35 45.79 -46.84
CA VAL A 30 23.97 45.86 -45.43
C VAL A 30 25.26 45.99 -44.62
N THR A 31 25.39 47.12 -43.94
CA THR A 31 26.44 47.38 -42.96
C THR A 31 26.45 46.28 -41.88
N PRO A 32 27.60 45.70 -41.50
CA PRO A 32 27.63 44.77 -40.38
C PRO A 32 27.40 45.56 -39.08
N SER A 33 26.27 45.30 -38.41
CA SER A 33 26.13 45.58 -36.99
C SER A 33 27.04 44.60 -36.27
N SER A 34 28.16 45.10 -35.79
CA SER A 34 29.05 44.41 -34.87
C SER A 34 28.32 44.28 -33.54
N ASN A 35 27.54 43.21 -33.36
CA ASN A 35 27.24 42.75 -32.01
C ASN A 35 28.42 41.85 -31.62
N GLU A 36 29.43 42.46 -31.01
CA GLU A 36 30.44 41.71 -30.28
C GLU A 36 29.71 40.95 -29.17
N SER A 37 29.65 39.63 -29.27
CA SER A 37 29.28 38.76 -28.14
C SER A 37 30.45 38.86 -27.17
N GLU A 38 30.28 39.66 -26.12
CA GLU A 38 31.23 39.72 -25.00
C GLU A 38 31.04 38.48 -24.11
N MET A 39 31.48 37.32 -24.61
CA MET A 39 31.63 36.14 -23.76
C MET A 39 32.72 36.41 -22.72
N GLN A 40 32.33 36.56 -21.46
CA GLN A 40 33.24 36.68 -20.34
C GLN A 40 33.43 35.32 -19.66
N LEU A 41 34.69 34.87 -19.58
CA LEU A 41 35.08 33.68 -18.83
C LEU A 41 35.58 34.11 -17.45
N VAL A 42 34.90 33.68 -16.40
CA VAL A 42 35.31 33.94 -15.01
C VAL A 42 35.66 32.60 -14.33
N ILE A 43 36.87 32.50 -13.79
CA ILE A 43 37.35 31.32 -13.05
C ILE A 43 37.05 31.53 -11.57
N PHE A 44 36.30 30.61 -10.97
CA PHE A 44 36.01 30.58 -9.53
C PHE A 44 36.79 29.45 -8.85
N GLN A 45 37.30 29.72 -7.66
CA GLN A 45 37.91 28.73 -6.78
C GLN A 45 36.97 28.47 -5.60
N GLY A 46 36.57 27.22 -5.38
CA GLY A 46 35.71 26.84 -4.27
C GLY A 46 36.37 27.20 -2.93
N GLN A 47 35.76 28.11 -2.17
CA GLN A 47 36.22 28.45 -0.83
C GLN A 47 35.59 27.49 0.19
N SER A 48 36.38 26.54 0.68
CA SER A 48 36.10 25.87 1.95
C SER A 48 36.64 26.74 3.09
N GLY A 49 35.75 27.45 3.79
CA GLY A 49 36.11 28.37 4.85
C GLY A 49 35.03 28.49 5.93
N ASN A 50 35.25 27.80 7.05
CA ASN A 50 34.63 28.10 8.34
C ASN A 50 35.07 29.51 8.80
N GLY A 51 34.13 30.41 9.11
CA GLY A 51 34.44 31.63 9.89
C GLY A 51 33.52 32.85 9.67
N THR A 52 32.54 32.99 10.57
CA THR A 52 32.04 34.22 11.23
C THR A 52 31.59 35.47 10.44
N GLU A 53 30.28 35.71 10.54
CA GLU A 53 29.54 36.99 10.67
C GLU A 53 30.00 38.26 9.93
N THR A 54 29.15 38.73 9.01
CA THR A 54 28.65 40.11 9.04
C THR A 54 27.29 40.20 8.33
N ALA A 55 26.22 40.45 9.10
CA ALA A 55 24.87 40.64 8.59
C ALA A 55 24.65 42.08 8.07
N PRO A 56 23.91 42.29 6.96
CA PRO A 56 23.21 43.53 6.67
C PRO A 56 21.75 43.50 7.17
N PRO A 57 21.11 44.66 7.39
CA PRO A 57 19.96 44.79 8.29
C PRO A 57 18.62 44.38 7.65
N GLU A 58 17.78 43.70 8.43
CA GLU A 58 16.36 43.46 8.11
C GLU A 58 15.46 44.61 8.63
N PRO A 59 14.34 44.91 7.94
CA PRO A 59 13.39 45.93 8.38
C PRO A 59 12.37 45.39 9.40
N GLU A 60 12.02 46.23 10.37
CA GLU A 60 11.12 45.95 11.49
C GLU A 60 9.73 45.43 11.08
N ARG A 61 9.28 44.35 11.74
CA ARG A 61 7.84 44.06 11.93
C ARG A 61 7.56 43.40 13.28
N ALA A 62 6.55 43.93 13.98
CA ALA A 62 6.11 43.64 15.34
C ALA A 62 5.49 42.22 15.53
N PRO A 63 5.28 41.75 16.79
CA PRO A 63 5.53 40.37 17.21
C PRO A 63 4.30 39.46 17.25
N SER A 64 4.53 38.16 17.08
CA SER A 64 3.64 37.11 17.56
C SER A 64 4.45 36.00 18.24
N THR A 65 4.16 35.84 19.53
CA THR A 65 4.62 34.84 20.50
C THR A 65 4.44 33.39 20.03
N GLU A 66 5.49 32.58 20.13
CA GLU A 66 5.41 31.18 20.55
C GLU A 66 6.77 30.71 21.12
N ALA A 67 6.72 29.93 22.21
CA ALA A 67 7.85 29.48 23.01
C ALA A 67 8.35 28.07 22.56
N PRO A 68 9.58 27.65 22.92
CA PRO A 68 10.40 26.77 22.08
C PRO A 68 10.29 25.27 22.37
N ILE A 69 10.51 24.48 21.33
CA ILE A 69 10.92 23.08 21.38
C ILE A 69 12.45 23.06 21.56
N ARG A 70 12.93 22.28 22.53
CA ARG A 70 14.36 21.98 22.71
C ARG A 70 14.74 20.82 21.81
N GLU A 71 15.75 21.02 20.99
CA GLU A 71 16.55 19.98 20.34
C GLU A 71 17.71 19.64 21.28
N ASP A 72 18.03 18.36 21.41
CA ASP A 72 19.38 17.89 21.74
C ASP A 72 19.68 16.76 20.75
N ASP A 73 20.65 17.02 19.89
CA ASP A 73 21.35 16.07 19.02
C ASP A 73 22.24 15.14 19.85
N ASP A 74 22.38 13.89 19.42
CA ASP A 74 23.68 13.22 19.43
C ASP A 74 23.66 12.00 18.49
N GLU A 75 24.49 12.06 17.45
CA GLU A 75 24.79 10.94 16.56
C GLU A 75 25.92 10.05 17.11
N ASN A 76 25.79 8.77 16.77
CA ASN A 76 26.86 7.80 16.46
C ASN A 76 27.20 6.73 17.51
N SER A 77 26.75 5.49 17.26
CA SER A 77 27.64 4.41 16.79
C SER A 77 26.88 3.10 16.53
N MET A 78 27.12 2.51 15.36
CA MET A 78 26.75 1.14 15.03
C MET A 78 27.56 0.16 15.88
N ALA A 79 26.90 -0.76 16.58
CA ALA A 79 26.85 -2.18 16.21
C ALA A 79 26.38 -3.06 17.39
N GLN A 80 25.68 -4.13 17.02
CA GLN A 80 25.42 -5.37 17.76
C GLN A 80 24.18 -5.41 18.67
N ASP A 81 23.33 -6.33 18.25
CA ASP A 81 22.69 -7.38 19.05
C ASP A 81 21.18 -7.27 19.28
N GLU A 82 20.53 -8.31 18.75
CA GLU A 82 19.26 -8.92 19.12
C GLU A 82 18.35 -8.20 20.13
N SER A 83 17.22 -7.67 19.64
CA SER A 83 15.89 -8.04 20.14
C SER A 83 14.82 -7.35 19.31
N VAL A 84 14.27 -8.07 18.33
CA VAL A 84 12.93 -7.78 17.83
C VAL A 84 11.98 -8.03 19.01
N PRO A 85 11.05 -7.13 19.38
CA PRO A 85 9.94 -7.52 20.22
C PRO A 85 9.11 -8.47 19.37
N SER A 86 9.38 -9.75 19.53
CA SER A 86 8.44 -10.79 19.15
C SER A 86 7.21 -10.55 20.00
N ASP A 87 6.12 -10.06 19.39
CA ASP A 87 4.76 -10.31 19.88
C ASP A 87 4.47 -11.82 19.72
N ASP A 88 5.31 -12.65 20.34
CA ASP A 88 5.04 -14.04 20.60
C ASP A 88 4.25 -14.03 21.91
N ASP A 89 2.93 -13.88 21.79
CA ASP A 89 1.98 -14.26 22.84
C ASP A 89 2.03 -15.79 22.99
N SER A 90 3.20 -16.32 23.34
CA SER A 90 3.33 -17.59 24.04
C SER A 90 3.16 -17.30 25.53
N ASP A 91 1.98 -16.79 25.90
CA ASP A 91 1.48 -16.86 27.27
C ASP A 91 1.18 -18.33 27.55
N ASP A 92 2.19 -19.01 28.11
CA ASP A 92 2.04 -20.34 28.69
C ASP A 92 0.89 -20.28 29.72
N GLY A 93 -0.17 -21.03 29.41
CA GLY A 93 -1.49 -20.87 29.98
C GLY A 93 -1.53 -20.73 31.50
N ILE A 94 -1.99 -19.55 31.95
CA ILE A 94 -2.20 -19.23 33.36
C ILE A 94 -3.31 -20.09 34.02
N TYR A 95 -4.11 -20.79 33.21
CA TYR A 95 -5.18 -21.68 33.66
C TYR A 95 -4.94 -23.12 33.19
N ASP A 96 -5.16 -24.08 34.09
CA ASP A 96 -5.30 -25.49 33.73
C ASP A 96 -6.66 -25.69 33.03
N ILE A 97 -6.64 -26.03 31.74
CA ILE A 97 -7.84 -26.06 30.89
C ILE A 97 -8.37 -27.48 30.79
N GLU A 98 -9.45 -27.72 31.53
CA GLU A 98 -10.14 -29.02 31.56
C GLU A 98 -10.81 -29.35 30.21
N PRO A 99 -10.41 -30.44 29.51
CA PRO A 99 -10.99 -30.79 28.22
C PRO A 99 -12.43 -31.30 28.28
N ASP A 100 -12.86 -31.95 29.37
CA ASP A 100 -14.21 -32.53 29.45
C ASP A 100 -15.29 -31.42 29.57
N PRO A 101 -16.25 -31.33 28.63
CA PRO A 101 -17.22 -30.25 28.60
C PRO A 101 -18.15 -30.22 29.82
N GLY A 102 -18.31 -31.34 30.52
CA GLY A 102 -19.06 -31.42 31.76
C GLY A 102 -18.32 -30.83 32.96
N LEU A 103 -16.99 -30.72 32.90
CA LEU A 103 -16.15 -30.24 34.00
C LEU A 103 -15.61 -28.82 33.78
N ARG A 104 -15.75 -28.28 32.56
CA ARG A 104 -15.33 -26.92 32.22
C ARG A 104 -15.99 -25.83 33.07
N THR A 105 -15.19 -24.85 33.48
CA THR A 105 -15.65 -23.63 34.16
C THR A 105 -16.23 -22.65 33.13
N PRO A 106 -17.38 -21.98 33.37
CA PRO A 106 -17.95 -21.06 32.41
C PRO A 106 -16.96 -19.97 31.95
N ILE A 107 -16.96 -19.61 30.66
CA ILE A 107 -16.04 -18.59 30.11
C ILE A 107 -16.15 -17.24 30.84
N SER A 108 -17.34 -16.89 31.35
CA SER A 108 -17.58 -15.67 32.12
C SER A 108 -16.92 -15.65 33.51
N SER A 109 -16.37 -16.76 33.98
CA SER A 109 -15.68 -16.85 35.28
C SER A 109 -14.21 -16.45 35.22
N TYR A 110 -13.61 -16.44 34.01
CA TYR A 110 -12.25 -15.99 33.79
C TYR A 110 -12.19 -14.47 33.70
N ASP A 111 -11.03 -13.89 33.97
CA ASP A 111 -10.80 -12.45 33.81
C ASP A 111 -11.15 -12.01 32.39
N VAL A 112 -11.76 -10.82 32.26
CA VAL A 112 -12.25 -10.30 30.99
C VAL A 112 -11.14 -10.24 29.94
N ASN A 113 -9.89 -9.96 30.34
CA ASN A 113 -8.75 -9.90 29.42
C ASN A 113 -8.26 -11.27 28.97
N ASP A 114 -8.54 -12.32 29.75
CA ASP A 114 -8.06 -13.69 29.47
C ASP A 114 -9.07 -14.55 28.71
N GLN A 115 -10.35 -14.14 28.66
CA GLN A 115 -11.41 -14.97 28.07
C GLN A 115 -11.13 -15.37 26.63
N ASP A 116 -10.53 -14.48 25.83
CA ASP A 116 -10.20 -14.78 24.44
C ASP A 116 -9.03 -15.76 24.32
N SER A 117 -8.03 -15.67 25.19
CA SER A 117 -6.93 -16.65 25.28
C SER A 117 -7.48 -18.02 25.67
N VAL A 118 -8.39 -18.09 26.65
CA VAL A 118 -9.08 -19.32 27.05
C VAL A 118 -9.92 -19.89 25.91
N ARG A 119 -10.67 -19.05 25.18
CA ARG A 119 -11.41 -19.48 23.98
C ARG A 119 -10.47 -20.08 22.93
N ARG A 120 -9.33 -19.45 22.65
CA ARG A 120 -8.32 -19.97 21.69
C ARG A 120 -7.77 -21.32 22.13
N ALA A 121 -7.49 -21.50 23.41
CA ALA A 121 -6.98 -22.75 23.92
C ALA A 121 -7.99 -23.90 23.83
N TYR A 122 -9.28 -23.67 24.14
CA TYR A 122 -10.33 -24.65 23.89
C TYR A 122 -10.49 -24.99 22.40
N ILE A 123 -10.35 -23.99 21.52
CA ILE A 123 -10.38 -24.21 20.07
C ILE A 123 -9.19 -25.04 19.59
N ALA A 124 -8.00 -24.82 20.16
CA ALA A 124 -6.79 -25.59 19.86
C ALA A 124 -6.88 -27.05 20.34
N LEU A 125 -7.44 -27.29 21.52
CA LEU A 125 -7.74 -28.65 22.04
C LEU A 125 -8.76 -29.38 21.16
N GLY A 126 -9.67 -28.62 20.55
CA GLY A 126 -10.71 -29.15 19.69
C GLY A 126 -11.90 -29.70 20.48
N ARG A 127 -12.89 -30.20 19.74
CA ARG A 127 -14.16 -30.68 20.30
C ARG A 127 -13.95 -32.00 21.04
N CYS A 128 -14.50 -32.11 22.25
CA CYS A 128 -14.47 -33.36 23.00
C CYS A 128 -15.46 -34.37 22.39
N GLN A 129 -14.94 -35.22 21.50
CA GLN A 129 -15.69 -36.28 20.80
C GLN A 129 -15.00 -37.65 21.02
N PRO A 130 -15.39 -38.39 22.06
CA PRO A 130 -14.79 -39.69 22.37
C PRO A 130 -15.01 -40.70 21.24
N LYS A 131 -13.92 -41.29 20.74
CA LYS A 131 -13.94 -42.36 19.71
C LYS A 131 -14.28 -43.72 20.32
N MET A 132 -15.41 -43.80 21.01
CA MET A 132 -15.89 -45.02 21.66
C MET A 132 -16.84 -45.79 20.74
N GLN A 133 -16.90 -47.12 20.86
CA GLN A 133 -17.91 -47.88 20.14
C GLN A 133 -19.28 -47.64 20.77
N LYS A 134 -20.35 -47.75 19.99
CA LYS A 134 -21.74 -47.57 20.47
C LYS A 134 -22.04 -48.38 21.75
N LYS A 135 -21.45 -49.57 21.88
CA LYS A 135 -21.65 -50.47 23.02
C LYS A 135 -21.04 -49.95 24.34
N ASP A 136 -20.06 -49.07 24.25
CA ASP A 136 -19.31 -48.56 25.40
C ASP A 136 -19.95 -47.30 25.99
N PHE A 137 -20.91 -46.68 25.28
CA PHE A 137 -21.69 -45.56 25.84
C PHE A 137 -22.68 -46.04 26.90
N PRO A 138 -22.78 -45.32 28.03
CA PRO A 138 -23.74 -45.61 29.09
C PRO A 138 -25.18 -45.71 28.57
N GLN A 139 -25.94 -46.62 29.18
CA GLN A 139 -27.34 -46.83 28.85
C GLN A 139 -28.21 -46.50 30.05
N HIS A 140 -29.20 -45.64 29.85
CA HIS A 140 -30.11 -45.22 30.91
C HIS A 140 -31.55 -45.13 30.39
N GLY A 141 -32.49 -44.92 31.31
CA GLY A 141 -33.92 -44.90 31.03
C GLY A 141 -34.39 -43.53 30.55
N CYS A 142 -34.63 -43.36 29.25
CA CYS A 142 -35.23 -42.15 28.68
C CYS A 142 -36.24 -42.54 27.59
N GLY A 143 -37.46 -42.94 27.98
CA GLY A 143 -38.43 -43.54 27.05
C GLY A 143 -37.98 -44.90 26.51
N GLY A 144 -37.44 -45.72 27.42
CA GLY A 144 -36.76 -47.01 27.16
C GLY A 144 -35.28 -46.96 27.51
N LYS A 145 -34.61 -48.13 27.56
CA LYS A 145 -33.16 -48.20 27.77
C LYS A 145 -32.43 -47.72 26.52
N ARG A 146 -31.93 -46.48 26.50
CA ARG A 146 -31.26 -45.87 25.35
C ARG A 146 -29.86 -45.37 25.72
N ARG A 147 -29.05 -45.13 24.70
CA ARG A 147 -27.66 -44.66 24.80
C ARG A 147 -27.38 -43.63 23.71
N PHE A 148 -26.33 -42.86 23.90
CA PHE A 148 -25.82 -41.94 22.88
C PHE A 148 -25.42 -42.69 21.60
N GLN A 149 -25.54 -42.02 20.45
CA GLN A 149 -25.22 -42.61 19.14
C GLN A 149 -24.08 -41.84 18.48
N PRO A 150 -22.90 -42.46 18.24
CA PRO A 150 -21.72 -41.78 17.72
C PRO A 150 -21.92 -41.03 16.40
N HIS A 151 -22.78 -41.53 15.50
CA HIS A 151 -23.06 -40.87 14.22
C HIS A 151 -23.71 -39.48 14.38
N TRP A 152 -24.21 -39.12 15.58
CA TRP A 152 -24.68 -37.76 15.84
C TRP A 152 -23.55 -36.74 15.82
N PHE A 153 -22.29 -37.14 16.03
CA PHE A 153 -21.14 -36.25 15.82
C PHE A 153 -20.97 -35.83 14.36
N ASP A 154 -21.29 -36.72 13.41
CA ASP A 154 -21.21 -36.43 11.98
C ASP A 154 -22.36 -35.53 11.53
N GLU A 155 -23.56 -35.75 12.09
CA GLU A 155 -24.77 -34.99 11.77
C GLU A 155 -24.78 -33.60 12.41
N TYR A 156 -24.24 -33.46 13.63
CA TYR A 156 -24.20 -32.22 14.39
C TYR A 156 -22.76 -31.89 14.77
N LYS A 157 -22.06 -31.18 13.86
CA LYS A 157 -20.64 -30.86 14.02
C LYS A 157 -20.32 -30.15 15.33
N TRP A 158 -21.23 -29.34 15.86
CA TRP A 158 -21.07 -28.57 17.10
C TRP A 158 -21.14 -29.39 18.39
N LEU A 159 -21.50 -30.67 18.31
CA LEU A 159 -21.80 -31.52 19.46
C LEU A 159 -20.53 -32.00 20.18
N GLU A 160 -20.54 -31.89 21.50
CA GLU A 160 -19.54 -32.47 22.40
C GLU A 160 -20.21 -33.41 23.40
N TYR A 161 -19.44 -34.36 23.95
CA TYR A 161 -19.93 -35.33 24.91
C TYR A 161 -18.99 -35.45 26.11
N SER A 162 -19.57 -35.40 27.31
CA SER A 162 -18.89 -35.70 28.57
C SER A 162 -19.10 -37.17 28.93
N VAL A 163 -18.02 -37.93 29.03
CA VAL A 163 -18.08 -39.36 29.41
C VAL A 163 -18.46 -39.49 30.88
N ASP A 164 -17.91 -38.62 31.73
CA ASP A 164 -18.11 -38.65 33.17
C ASP A 164 -19.57 -38.38 33.55
N LYS A 165 -20.23 -37.47 32.84
CA LYS A 165 -21.62 -37.09 33.13
C LYS A 165 -22.64 -37.84 32.29
N ASP A 166 -22.25 -38.53 31.21
CA ASP A 166 -23.13 -39.12 30.20
C ASP A 166 -24.09 -38.09 29.58
N VAL A 167 -23.53 -36.95 29.13
CA VAL A 167 -24.30 -35.76 28.76
C VAL A 167 -23.65 -35.07 27.55
N VAL A 168 -24.47 -34.50 26.65
CA VAL A 168 -23.97 -33.70 25.51
C VAL A 168 -24.05 -32.20 25.74
N TYR A 169 -23.09 -31.49 25.16
CA TYR A 169 -22.97 -30.04 25.17
C TYR A 169 -22.80 -29.50 23.74
N CYS A 170 -22.92 -28.19 23.58
CA CYS A 170 -22.63 -27.49 22.35
C CYS A 170 -21.36 -26.67 22.49
N PHE A 171 -20.30 -27.05 21.76
CA PHE A 171 -19.00 -26.40 21.82
C PHE A 171 -19.07 -24.90 21.51
N VAL A 172 -19.76 -24.57 20.43
CA VAL A 172 -19.86 -23.21 19.90
C VAL A 172 -20.64 -22.31 20.87
N CYS A 173 -21.77 -22.82 21.39
CA CYS A 173 -22.57 -22.07 22.36
C CYS A 173 -21.87 -21.97 23.71
N TYR A 174 -21.09 -22.96 24.14
CA TYR A 174 -20.27 -22.85 25.35
C TYR A 174 -19.26 -21.69 25.27
N LEU A 175 -18.64 -21.49 24.10
CA LEU A 175 -17.63 -20.44 23.91
C LEU A 175 -18.20 -19.02 23.69
N PHE A 176 -19.32 -18.90 22.96
CA PHE A 176 -19.78 -17.62 22.41
C PHE A 176 -21.25 -17.26 22.71
N LYS A 177 -22.00 -18.06 23.47
CA LYS A 177 -23.40 -17.73 23.79
C LYS A 177 -23.48 -16.45 24.61
N ASP A 178 -24.32 -15.53 24.16
CA ASP A 178 -24.64 -14.31 24.88
C ASP A 178 -25.75 -14.58 25.91
N SER A 179 -25.39 -14.60 27.19
CA SER A 179 -26.31 -14.80 28.30
C SER A 179 -27.26 -13.63 28.54
N THR A 180 -26.96 -12.44 27.99
CA THR A 180 -27.77 -11.23 28.18
C THR A 180 -28.93 -11.17 27.18
N LYS A 181 -28.68 -11.52 25.91
CA LYS A 181 -29.70 -11.56 24.86
C LYS A 181 -30.62 -12.77 24.94
N PHE A 182 -30.09 -13.90 25.40
CA PHE A 182 -30.85 -15.15 25.51
C PHE A 182 -30.90 -15.63 26.95
N PRO A 183 -31.67 -14.94 27.84
CA PRO A 183 -31.85 -15.34 29.22
C PRO A 183 -32.67 -16.64 29.24
N GLY A 184 -32.00 -17.74 29.54
CA GLY A 184 -32.61 -19.07 29.54
C GLY A 184 -31.57 -20.18 29.40
N GLY A 185 -31.66 -21.16 30.30
CA GLY A 185 -30.82 -22.35 30.33
C GLY A 185 -31.07 -23.23 29.12
N ASP A 186 -30.37 -22.93 28.04
CA ASP A 186 -30.21 -23.90 26.96
C ASP A 186 -29.48 -25.11 27.55
N SER A 187 -30.17 -26.25 27.59
CA SER A 187 -29.66 -27.47 28.20
C SER A 187 -28.35 -27.91 27.56
N PHE A 188 -27.98 -27.44 26.37
CA PHE A 188 -26.71 -27.77 25.72
C PHE A 188 -25.51 -26.94 26.21
N VAL A 189 -25.73 -25.94 27.07
CA VAL A 189 -24.66 -25.12 27.67
C VAL A 189 -24.63 -25.30 29.18
N ILE A 190 -25.79 -25.27 29.84
CA ILE A 190 -25.89 -25.37 31.30
C ILE A 190 -26.54 -26.71 31.65
N GLY A 191 -25.84 -27.54 32.45
CA GLY A 191 -26.31 -28.85 32.92
C GLY A 191 -26.25 -29.97 31.87
N GLY A 192 -26.23 -29.62 30.58
CA GLY A 192 -26.06 -30.53 29.46
C GLY A 192 -27.34 -31.36 29.14
N PHE A 193 -27.41 -31.94 27.94
CA PHE A 193 -28.58 -32.69 27.47
C PHE A 193 -28.37 -34.22 27.50
N ARG A 194 -29.32 -34.96 28.07
CA ARG A 194 -29.21 -36.42 28.28
C ARG A 194 -30.40 -37.25 27.76
N ASN A 195 -31.44 -36.60 27.22
CA ASN A 195 -32.68 -37.27 26.80
C ASN A 195 -32.61 -37.82 25.35
N TRP A 196 -32.05 -39.02 25.19
CA TRP A 196 -31.78 -39.65 23.89
C TRP A 196 -33.01 -40.01 23.05
N ASN A 197 -34.21 -40.01 23.63
CA ASN A 197 -35.46 -40.19 22.89
C ASN A 197 -35.90 -38.93 22.12
N MET A 198 -35.38 -37.76 22.45
CA MET A 198 -35.80 -36.47 21.88
C MET A 198 -34.77 -35.91 20.89
N LYS A 199 -34.39 -36.67 19.86
CA LYS A 199 -33.45 -36.21 18.81
C LYS A 199 -33.87 -34.88 18.17
N VAL A 200 -35.17 -34.61 18.10
CA VAL A 200 -35.72 -33.33 17.60
C VAL A 200 -35.17 -32.11 18.35
N ARG A 201 -34.73 -32.26 19.61
CA ARG A 201 -34.11 -31.19 20.39
C ARG A 201 -32.78 -30.71 19.81
N PHE A 202 -31.98 -31.57 19.17
CA PHE A 202 -30.74 -31.14 18.51
C PHE A 202 -31.04 -30.17 17.36
N ARG A 203 -32.03 -30.49 16.51
CA ARG A 203 -32.47 -29.59 15.43
C ARG A 203 -33.06 -28.29 15.97
N LYS A 204 -33.85 -28.35 17.04
CA LYS A 204 -34.40 -27.14 17.69
C LYS A 204 -33.32 -26.26 18.32
N HIS A 205 -32.23 -26.84 18.83
CA HIS A 205 -31.09 -26.10 19.36
C HIS A 205 -30.35 -25.35 18.26
N ALA A 206 -30.01 -26.05 17.16
CA ALA A 206 -29.39 -25.43 15.99
C ALA A 206 -30.28 -24.29 15.44
N GLY A 207 -31.60 -24.46 15.54
CA GLY A 207 -32.57 -23.40 15.32
C GLY A 207 -32.56 -22.85 13.89
N GLU A 208 -33.13 -21.66 13.74
CA GLU A 208 -33.10 -20.89 12.48
C GLU A 208 -31.93 -19.87 12.49
N VAL A 209 -31.79 -19.09 11.41
CA VAL A 209 -30.68 -18.16 11.15
C VAL A 209 -30.47 -17.11 12.26
N ASN A 210 -31.50 -16.80 13.05
CA ASN A 210 -31.43 -15.85 14.17
C ASN A 210 -31.46 -16.52 15.55
N SER A 211 -31.19 -17.83 15.62
CA SER A 211 -31.12 -18.53 16.89
C SER A 211 -29.84 -18.18 17.67
N ALA A 212 -29.85 -18.41 18.98
CA ALA A 212 -28.66 -18.25 19.82
C ALA A 212 -27.47 -19.10 19.33
N HIS A 213 -27.76 -20.28 18.75
CA HIS A 213 -26.74 -21.14 18.16
C HIS A 213 -26.13 -20.51 16.91
N SER A 214 -26.96 -20.01 16.00
CA SER A 214 -26.52 -19.35 14.76
C SER A 214 -25.65 -18.12 15.05
N GLU A 215 -26.03 -17.28 16.01
CA GLU A 215 -25.21 -16.12 16.43
C GLU A 215 -23.87 -16.56 17.05
N ALA A 216 -23.88 -17.60 17.89
CA ALA A 216 -22.66 -18.15 18.46
C ALA A 216 -21.76 -18.77 17.38
N GLU A 217 -22.33 -19.41 16.36
CA GLU A 217 -21.61 -19.99 15.23
C GLU A 217 -21.00 -18.92 14.33
N GLU A 218 -21.70 -17.81 14.10
CA GLU A 218 -21.15 -16.64 13.42
C GLU A 218 -19.95 -16.06 14.18
N LYS A 219 -20.09 -15.83 15.50
CA LYS A 219 -18.99 -15.35 16.35
C LYS A 219 -17.80 -16.30 16.33
N TYR A 220 -18.04 -17.60 16.46
CA TYR A 220 -17.01 -18.62 16.34
C TYR A 220 -16.29 -18.55 14.99
N ASN A 221 -17.04 -18.48 13.89
CA ASN A 221 -16.48 -18.40 12.53
C ASN A 221 -15.65 -17.13 12.28
N LEU A 222 -16.04 -16.00 12.87
CA LEU A 222 -15.27 -14.76 12.84
C LEU A 222 -14.01 -14.89 13.70
N PHE A 223 -14.10 -15.51 14.86
CA PHE A 223 -12.99 -15.69 15.80
C PHE A 223 -11.88 -16.59 15.24
N ILE A 224 -12.23 -17.68 14.53
CA ILE A 224 -11.24 -18.62 13.96
C ILE A 224 -10.66 -18.20 12.61
N LYS A 225 -11.07 -17.05 12.03
CA LYS A 225 -10.57 -16.56 10.75
C LYS A 225 -9.65 -15.34 10.98
N PRO A 226 -8.31 -15.53 11.08
CA PRO A 226 -7.37 -14.45 11.42
C PRO A 226 -7.35 -13.30 10.40
N LYS A 227 -7.69 -13.56 9.14
CA LYS A 227 -7.65 -12.60 8.01
C LYS A 227 -8.62 -11.40 8.12
N ALA A 228 -9.33 -11.27 9.25
CA ALA A 228 -10.32 -10.23 9.50
C ALA A 228 -9.94 -9.28 10.65
N SER A 229 -8.75 -9.38 11.25
CA SER A 229 -8.35 -8.37 12.24
C SER A 229 -8.20 -7.02 11.52
N ILE A 230 -8.82 -5.98 12.08
CA ILE A 230 -8.76 -4.62 11.52
C ILE A 230 -7.29 -4.18 11.38
N ARG A 231 -6.42 -4.58 12.32
CA ARG A 231 -4.99 -4.26 12.30
C ARG A 231 -4.26 -4.84 11.09
N GLU A 232 -4.47 -6.12 10.77
CA GLU A 232 -3.86 -6.76 9.60
C GLU A 232 -4.45 -6.26 8.28
N ALA A 233 -5.77 -6.05 8.25
CA ALA A 233 -6.45 -5.46 7.10
C ALA A 233 -5.92 -4.04 6.82
N ILE A 234 -5.80 -3.19 7.85
CA ILE A 234 -5.22 -1.85 7.72
C ILE A 234 -3.75 -1.93 7.28
N SER A 235 -2.93 -2.76 7.93
CA SER A 235 -1.51 -2.89 7.59
C SER A 235 -1.28 -3.35 6.15
N SER A 236 -2.06 -4.34 5.68
CA SER A 236 -1.99 -4.83 4.30
C SER A 236 -2.47 -3.77 3.29
N ILE A 237 -3.56 -3.07 3.59
CA ILE A 237 -4.02 -1.91 2.80
C ILE A 237 -2.94 -0.84 2.74
N THR A 238 -2.28 -0.51 3.85
CA THR A 238 -1.21 0.49 3.90
C THR A 238 0.01 0.07 3.05
N LYS A 239 0.44 -1.20 3.15
CA LYS A 239 1.56 -1.72 2.34
C LYS A 239 1.23 -1.68 0.85
N GLN A 240 0.05 -2.18 0.47
CA GLN A 240 -0.39 -2.18 -0.92
C GLN A 240 -0.58 -0.76 -1.46
N TYR A 241 -1.16 0.14 -0.66
CA TYR A 241 -1.36 1.54 -1.02
C TYR A 241 -0.02 2.26 -1.24
N LYS A 242 0.95 2.04 -0.35
CA LYS A 242 2.31 2.57 -0.50
C LYS A 242 2.99 2.04 -1.76
N ALA A 243 2.87 0.73 -2.03
CA ALA A 243 3.43 0.13 -3.25
C ALA A 243 2.82 0.73 -4.52
N GLN A 244 1.50 0.91 -4.56
CA GLN A 244 0.81 1.55 -5.69
C GLN A 244 1.19 3.03 -5.83
N TYR A 245 1.36 3.75 -4.73
CA TYR A 245 1.83 5.14 -4.73
C TYR A 245 3.24 5.26 -5.31
N LEU A 246 4.18 4.43 -4.85
CA LEU A 246 5.55 4.40 -5.37
C LEU A 246 5.58 4.03 -6.85
N ALA A 247 4.74 3.09 -7.29
CA ALA A 247 4.60 2.76 -8.69
C ALA A 247 4.15 3.98 -9.53
N ARG A 248 3.11 4.71 -9.08
CA ARG A 248 2.65 5.95 -9.74
C ARG A 248 3.74 7.01 -9.83
N LEU A 249 4.43 7.25 -8.70
CA LEU A 249 5.51 8.21 -8.62
C LEU A 249 6.64 7.83 -9.60
N LYS A 250 7.06 6.56 -9.60
CA LYS A 250 8.07 6.04 -10.51
C LYS A 250 7.71 6.31 -11.97
N TRP A 251 6.51 5.94 -12.40
CA TRP A 251 6.11 6.14 -13.80
C TRP A 251 6.00 7.62 -14.17
N SER A 252 5.60 8.48 -13.22
CA SER A 252 5.60 9.93 -13.43
C SER A 252 7.03 10.46 -13.62
N LEU A 253 8.00 9.98 -12.84
CA LEU A 253 9.41 10.34 -12.97
C LEU A 253 10.03 9.85 -14.27
N GLU A 254 9.68 8.64 -14.74
CA GLU A 254 10.12 8.16 -16.06
C GLU A 254 9.60 9.05 -17.20
N CYS A 255 8.35 9.51 -17.11
CA CYS A 255 7.82 10.50 -18.06
C CYS A 255 8.57 11.84 -18.00
N ILE A 256 8.84 12.36 -16.80
CA ILE A 256 9.62 13.59 -16.60
C ILE A 256 11.01 13.43 -17.24
N LYS A 257 11.71 12.34 -16.93
CA LYS A 257 13.02 12.03 -17.48
C LYS A 257 13.02 11.99 -19.01
N PHE A 258 12.04 11.32 -19.61
CA PHE A 258 11.92 11.26 -21.07
C PHE A 258 11.73 12.65 -21.69
N ILE A 259 10.82 13.45 -21.13
CA ILE A 259 10.54 14.81 -21.63
C ILE A 259 11.78 15.70 -21.53
N LEU A 260 12.49 15.63 -20.40
CA LEU A 260 13.73 16.37 -20.18
C LEU A 260 14.83 15.96 -21.18
N HIS A 261 15.06 14.66 -21.37
CA HIS A 261 16.05 14.17 -22.34
C HIS A 261 15.77 14.61 -23.77
N GLN A 262 14.51 14.79 -24.15
CA GLN A 262 14.11 15.23 -25.49
C GLN A 262 13.97 16.75 -25.62
N GLY A 263 14.12 17.51 -24.52
CA GLY A 263 13.85 18.95 -24.51
C GLY A 263 12.41 19.32 -24.87
N LEU A 264 11.44 18.43 -24.56
CA LEU A 264 10.05 18.65 -24.91
C LEU A 264 9.35 19.55 -23.88
N ALA A 265 8.40 20.35 -24.34
CA ALA A 265 7.53 21.10 -23.44
C ALA A 265 6.76 20.14 -22.53
N PHE A 266 6.71 20.40 -21.23
CA PHE A 266 6.05 19.48 -20.29
C PHE A 266 4.52 19.48 -20.46
N ARG A 267 3.95 20.67 -20.65
CA ARG A 267 2.50 20.93 -20.70
C ARG A 267 2.00 21.22 -22.10
N GLY A 268 0.71 20.96 -22.29
CA GLY A 268 -0.03 21.35 -23.49
C GLY A 268 -0.76 22.68 -23.30
N HIS A 269 -1.32 23.20 -24.39
CA HIS A 269 -2.17 24.39 -24.36
C HIS A 269 -3.49 24.12 -23.63
N ASP A 270 -4.05 22.91 -23.78
CA ASP A 270 -5.28 22.48 -23.13
C ASP A 270 -5.11 21.05 -22.58
N GLU A 271 -5.06 20.93 -21.25
CA GLU A 271 -4.98 19.64 -20.55
C GLU A 271 -6.36 19.09 -20.13
N GLY A 272 -7.45 19.70 -20.62
CA GLY A 272 -8.82 19.29 -20.35
C GLY A 272 -9.12 17.87 -20.80
N LYS A 273 -10.15 17.24 -20.20
CA LYS A 273 -10.50 15.84 -20.49
C LYS A 273 -10.90 15.60 -21.94
N ASP A 274 -11.51 16.60 -22.57
CA ASP A 274 -12.01 16.54 -23.95
C ASP A 274 -10.99 17.05 -24.98
N SER A 275 -9.81 17.49 -24.52
CA SER A 275 -8.73 17.91 -25.41
C SER A 275 -8.21 16.71 -26.22
N LYS A 276 -7.92 16.95 -27.51
CA LYS A 276 -7.28 15.98 -28.40
C LYS A 276 -5.79 15.78 -28.12
N ASN A 277 -5.17 16.74 -27.44
CA ASN A 277 -3.76 16.68 -27.04
C ASN A 277 -3.63 17.37 -25.68
N LYS A 278 -3.50 16.55 -24.63
CA LYS A 278 -3.47 16.99 -23.23
C LYS A 278 -2.09 17.41 -22.75
N GLY A 279 -1.15 17.61 -23.68
CA GLY A 279 0.25 17.89 -23.38
C GLY A 279 1.11 16.65 -23.25
N ASN A 280 2.42 16.84 -23.46
CA ASN A 280 3.37 15.73 -23.62
C ASN A 280 3.41 14.81 -22.40
N PHE A 281 3.33 15.35 -21.16
CA PHE A 281 3.32 14.51 -19.96
C PHE A 281 2.08 13.61 -19.89
N ARG A 282 0.88 14.17 -20.07
CA ARG A 282 -0.37 13.41 -19.96
C ARG A 282 -0.51 12.39 -21.09
N GLU A 283 -0.15 12.78 -22.31
CA GLU A 283 -0.17 11.88 -23.47
C GLU A 283 0.85 10.74 -23.33
N LEU A 284 2.06 11.02 -22.85
CA LEU A 284 3.06 9.98 -22.61
C LEU A 284 2.62 9.01 -21.50
N LEU A 285 2.06 9.53 -20.41
CA LEU A 285 1.54 8.70 -19.32
C LEU A 285 0.34 7.86 -19.77
N GLN A 286 -0.54 8.41 -20.61
CA GLN A 286 -1.66 7.70 -21.23
C GLN A 286 -1.17 6.61 -22.19
N TRP A 287 -0.13 6.90 -22.98
CA TRP A 287 0.50 5.91 -23.85
C TRP A 287 1.12 4.77 -23.03
N LEU A 288 1.84 5.06 -21.94
CA LEU A 288 2.36 4.02 -21.05
C LEU A 288 1.25 3.17 -20.43
N ALA A 289 0.15 3.79 -19.98
CA ALA A 289 -1.00 3.07 -19.46
C ALA A 289 -1.66 2.16 -20.52
N GLY A 290 -1.72 2.60 -21.78
CA GLY A 290 -2.27 1.78 -22.87
C GLY A 290 -1.41 0.59 -23.27
N ASN A 291 -0.09 0.67 -23.06
CA ASN A 291 0.85 -0.37 -23.48
C ASN A 291 1.29 -1.31 -22.34
N PHE A 292 1.19 -0.87 -21.07
CA PHE A 292 1.68 -1.63 -19.92
C PHE A 292 0.60 -1.79 -18.85
N GLU A 293 0.15 -3.03 -18.64
CA GLU A 293 -0.93 -3.34 -17.69
C GLU A 293 -0.60 -2.90 -16.26
N GLN A 294 0.66 -3.05 -15.83
CA GLN A 294 1.11 -2.62 -14.50
C GLN A 294 1.03 -1.10 -14.30
N VAL A 295 1.19 -0.32 -15.38
CA VAL A 295 1.03 1.14 -15.35
C VAL A 295 -0.44 1.47 -15.29
N ASN A 296 -1.24 0.86 -16.18
CA ASN A 296 -2.67 1.09 -16.28
C ASN A 296 -3.37 0.93 -14.93
N LYS A 297 -3.03 -0.11 -14.17
CA LYS A 297 -3.63 -0.40 -12.86
C LYS A 297 -3.45 0.70 -11.82
N VAL A 298 -2.46 1.59 -11.97
CA VAL A 298 -2.08 2.52 -10.91
C VAL A 298 -2.20 3.99 -11.29
N VAL A 299 -2.18 4.36 -12.59
CA VAL A 299 -2.16 5.77 -13.03
C VAL A 299 -3.52 6.29 -13.52
N LEU A 300 -3.62 7.60 -13.74
CA LEU A 300 -4.77 8.26 -14.37
C LEU A 300 -6.10 7.91 -13.69
N GLY A 301 -7.10 7.43 -14.44
CA GLY A 301 -8.44 7.10 -13.91
C GLY A 301 -8.44 5.99 -12.86
N ASN A 302 -7.38 5.18 -12.79
CA ASN A 302 -7.25 4.10 -11.81
C ASN A 302 -6.50 4.54 -10.54
N ALA A 303 -5.93 5.75 -10.52
CA ALA A 303 -5.36 6.33 -9.31
C ALA A 303 -6.45 6.91 -8.41
N PRO A 304 -6.32 6.77 -7.08
CA PRO A 304 -7.32 7.28 -6.14
C PRO A 304 -7.31 8.81 -6.11
N GLN A 305 -8.45 9.42 -6.44
CA GLN A 305 -8.72 10.86 -6.30
C GLN A 305 -7.52 11.77 -6.68
N ASN A 306 -6.91 12.42 -5.69
CA ASN A 306 -5.85 13.41 -5.86
C ASN A 306 -4.47 12.80 -6.09
N CYS A 307 -4.33 11.48 -6.07
CA CYS A 307 -3.05 10.78 -6.24
C CYS A 307 -2.70 10.49 -7.71
N GLN A 308 -3.33 11.20 -8.65
CA GLN A 308 -3.11 11.01 -10.09
C GLN A 308 -1.75 11.53 -10.58
N MET A 309 -1.07 12.38 -9.80
CA MET A 309 0.21 13.04 -10.16
C MET A 309 0.12 13.96 -11.40
N ILE A 310 -1.09 14.26 -11.87
CA ILE A 310 -1.34 15.13 -13.04
C ILE A 310 -1.66 16.59 -12.68
N ASP A 311 -1.80 16.89 -11.38
CA ASP A 311 -2.06 18.26 -10.95
C ASP A 311 -0.81 19.13 -11.09
N HIS A 312 -1.02 20.37 -11.51
CA HIS A 312 0.02 21.32 -11.79
C HIS A 312 0.96 21.63 -10.59
N LYS A 313 0.46 21.58 -9.35
CA LYS A 313 1.28 21.79 -8.14
C LYS A 313 2.17 20.60 -7.88
N ILE A 314 1.62 19.39 -7.99
CA ILE A 314 2.36 18.13 -7.81
C ILE A 314 3.46 18.03 -8.86
N GLN A 315 3.16 18.29 -10.14
CA GLN A 315 4.16 18.28 -11.20
C GLN A 315 5.29 19.28 -10.95
N LYS A 316 4.97 20.50 -10.49
CA LYS A 316 5.99 21.50 -10.11
C LYS A 316 6.87 21.01 -8.96
N GLN A 317 6.28 20.35 -7.96
CA GLN A 317 7.05 19.76 -6.86
C GLN A 317 7.98 18.66 -7.36
N LEU A 318 7.49 17.75 -8.22
CA LEU A 318 8.33 16.69 -8.79
C LEU A 318 9.49 17.27 -9.61
N ILE A 319 9.22 18.26 -10.46
CA ILE A 319 10.26 18.94 -11.25
C ILE A 319 11.26 19.64 -10.32
N GLY A 320 10.78 20.34 -9.29
CA GLY A 320 11.64 20.98 -8.29
C GLY A 320 12.53 19.98 -7.53
N SER A 321 11.99 18.83 -7.14
CA SER A 321 12.77 17.75 -6.53
C SER A 321 13.82 17.19 -7.49
N CYS A 322 13.49 16.97 -8.77
CA CYS A 322 14.46 16.55 -9.78
C CYS A 322 15.56 17.59 -9.99
N ALA A 323 15.22 18.87 -10.02
CA ALA A 323 16.18 19.96 -10.13
C ALA A 323 17.11 20.03 -8.91
N HIS A 324 16.55 19.87 -7.70
CA HIS A 324 17.32 19.85 -6.46
C HIS A 324 18.32 18.70 -6.42
N GLU A 325 17.88 17.47 -6.70
CA GLU A 325 18.77 16.30 -6.70
C GLU A 325 19.84 16.38 -7.80
N THR A 326 19.47 16.87 -9.00
CA THR A 326 20.44 17.10 -10.08
C THR A 326 21.49 18.15 -9.67
N THR A 327 21.06 19.27 -9.10
CA THR A 327 21.96 20.35 -8.67
C THR A 327 22.89 19.87 -7.56
N LYS A 328 22.35 19.13 -6.59
CA LYS A 328 23.14 18.53 -5.51
C LYS A 328 24.19 17.58 -6.05
N PHE A 329 23.83 16.73 -7.03
CA PHE A 329 24.78 15.82 -7.68
C PHE A 329 25.89 16.60 -8.42
N VAL A 330 25.53 17.62 -9.20
CA VAL A 330 26.51 18.46 -9.92
C VAL A 330 27.46 19.17 -8.94
N ILE A 331 26.95 19.75 -7.85
CA ILE A 331 27.78 20.39 -6.82
C ILE A 331 28.74 19.39 -6.18
N GLN A 332 28.27 18.18 -5.87
CA GLN A 332 29.12 17.12 -5.33
C GLN A 332 30.19 16.65 -6.31
N GLU A 333 29.88 16.64 -7.62
CA GLU A 333 30.82 16.28 -8.67
C GLU A 333 31.90 17.35 -8.88
N LEU A 334 31.56 18.63 -8.78
CA LEU A 334 32.51 19.75 -8.86
C LEU A 334 33.47 19.79 -7.67
N GLY A 335 32.99 19.43 -6.48
CA GLY A 335 33.78 19.47 -5.25
C GLY A 335 34.36 20.87 -4.96
N ASP A 336 35.61 20.90 -4.50
CA ASP A 336 36.36 22.14 -4.21
C ASP A 336 37.27 22.57 -5.40
N GLU A 337 37.11 21.96 -6.58
CA GLU A 337 37.95 22.25 -7.74
C GLU A 337 37.60 23.60 -8.37
N CYS A 338 38.55 24.19 -9.10
CA CYS A 338 38.28 25.42 -9.85
C CYS A 338 37.36 25.10 -11.03
N PHE A 339 36.27 25.86 -11.17
CA PHE A 339 35.37 25.77 -12.32
C PHE A 339 35.28 27.12 -13.03
N ALA A 340 34.85 27.09 -14.28
CA ALA A 340 34.71 28.28 -15.09
C ALA A 340 33.24 28.49 -15.42
N ILE A 341 32.74 29.71 -15.24
CA ILE A 341 31.39 30.07 -15.66
C ILE A 341 31.49 30.84 -16.97
N LEU A 342 30.73 30.41 -17.96
CA LEU A 342 30.45 31.17 -19.17
C LEU A 342 29.16 31.95 -18.95
N ALA A 343 29.24 33.26 -19.08
CA ALA A 343 28.09 34.15 -19.04
C ALA A 343 27.88 34.77 -20.43
N ASP A 344 26.67 34.66 -20.96
CA ASP A 344 26.27 35.30 -22.22
C ASP A 344 25.00 36.12 -21.98
N GLU A 345 25.04 37.38 -22.41
CA GLU A 345 23.92 38.30 -22.29
C GLU A 345 23.29 38.55 -23.65
N SER A 346 21.97 38.48 -23.70
CA SER A 346 21.21 38.79 -24.91
C SER A 346 19.96 39.60 -24.58
N SER A 347 19.51 40.45 -25.49
CA SER A 347 18.24 41.17 -25.34
C SER A 347 17.18 40.56 -26.24
N ASP A 348 15.96 40.38 -25.72
CA ASP A 348 14.84 39.87 -26.51
C ASP A 348 14.20 40.95 -27.40
N ALA A 349 13.18 40.57 -28.18
CA ALA A 349 12.47 41.48 -29.09
C ALA A 349 11.74 42.64 -28.37
N TYR A 350 11.58 42.57 -27.04
CA TYR A 350 10.99 43.59 -26.18
C TYR A 350 12.05 44.36 -25.39
N GLN A 351 13.34 44.20 -25.74
CA GLN A 351 14.48 44.83 -25.06
C GLN A 351 14.62 44.40 -23.59
N GLN A 352 14.15 43.21 -23.23
CA GLN A 352 14.45 42.62 -21.93
C GLN A 352 15.78 41.88 -22.02
N GLU A 353 16.73 42.26 -21.17
CA GLU A 353 18.02 41.59 -21.02
C GLU A 353 17.83 40.21 -20.35
N GLN A 354 18.52 39.20 -20.89
CA GLN A 354 18.55 37.84 -20.41
C GLN A 354 20.00 37.39 -20.29
N LEU A 355 20.38 36.88 -19.11
CA LEU A 355 21.69 36.32 -18.84
C LEU A 355 21.63 34.79 -18.82
N ALA A 356 22.35 34.14 -19.72
CA ALA A 356 22.58 32.71 -19.70
C ALA A 356 23.89 32.41 -18.97
N LEU A 357 23.84 31.53 -17.97
CA LEU A 357 25.01 31.02 -17.27
C LEU A 357 25.20 29.54 -17.62
N CYS A 358 26.39 29.19 -18.05
CA CYS A 358 26.82 27.81 -18.26
C CYS A 358 28.01 27.54 -17.35
N LEU A 359 27.98 26.40 -16.66
CA LEU A 359 29.00 25.98 -15.71
C LEU A 359 29.78 24.79 -16.25
#